data_AF-A0A1Q6VIU8-F1
#
_entry.id   AF-A0A1Q6VIU8-F1
#
_cell.length_a   1.000
_cell.length_b   1.000
_cell.length_c   1.000
_cell.angle_alpha   90.00
_cell.angle_beta   90.00
_cell.angle_gamma   90.00
#
_symmetry.space_group_name_H-M   'P 1'
#
loop_
_entity.id
_entity.type
_entity.pdbx_description
1 polymer ?
#
loop_
_entity_poly.entity_id
_entity_poly.type
_entity_poly.pdbx_seq_one_letter_code
_entity_poly.pdbx_strand_id
1 'polypeptide(L)'
;MGPYPEATAVFDIDSIGLTNLVYRLNHGLDPGNNPIGGPTSWAIGVGVNPGAVELDRELSRFHWKVDAGAEFAVTQPVFDVRQLESFLKRVDAYRIPIVAGIWPLVSLRNAEFLANEVPGVVVPAEVLDRMRRAQDKGKEAALAEGVKIAREMFQQVKGSVQGVQVSAPFGRVEVALEVFG
;
A
#
# COMPACT_ATOMS: atom_id res chain seq x y z
N MET A 1 -10.90 10.91 26.22
CA MET A 1 -9.73 10.38 26.96
C MET A 1 -10.26 9.43 27.99
N GLY A 2 -9.92 8.13 27.86
CA GLY A 2 -10.20 7.14 28.91
C GLY A 2 -9.32 7.39 30.14
N PRO A 3 -9.04 6.37 30.97
CA PRO A 3 -8.34 6.53 32.24
C PRO A 3 -6.82 6.82 32.13
N TYR A 4 -6.32 7.31 30.99
CA TYR A 4 -4.90 7.58 30.76
C TYR A 4 -4.62 9.09 30.84
N PRO A 5 -4.20 9.62 32.01
CA PRO A 5 -4.02 11.05 32.23
C PRO A 5 -2.85 11.66 31.43
N GLU A 6 -1.89 10.83 30.98
CA GLU A 6 -0.74 11.24 30.15
C GLU A 6 -1.04 11.19 28.64
N ALA A 7 -2.19 10.65 28.22
CA ALA A 7 -2.52 10.55 26.80
C ALA A 7 -2.89 11.94 26.26
N THR A 8 -2.13 12.42 25.26
CA THR A 8 -2.44 13.69 24.59
C THR A 8 -3.19 13.45 23.28
N ALA A 9 -3.98 14.44 22.86
CA ALA A 9 -4.84 14.30 21.70
C ALA A 9 -3.99 14.22 20.41
N VAL A 10 -3.93 13.02 19.83
CA VAL A 10 -3.64 12.74 18.42
C VAL A 10 -2.18 12.92 17.97
N PHE A 11 -1.15 12.46 18.70
CA PHE A 11 0.20 12.23 18.09
C PHE A 11 1.08 11.12 18.71
N ASP A 12 0.64 10.40 19.74
CA ASP A 12 1.59 9.59 20.53
C ASP A 12 1.99 8.22 19.93
N ILE A 13 1.40 7.81 18.79
CA ILE A 13 1.58 6.45 18.27
C ILE A 13 1.78 6.48 16.75
N ASP A 14 2.99 6.09 16.31
CA ASP A 14 3.28 5.88 14.89
C ASP A 14 2.72 4.54 14.39
N SER A 15 2.90 4.22 13.10
CA SER A 15 2.35 2.97 12.54
C SER A 15 2.88 1.70 13.23
N ILE A 16 4.10 1.69 13.77
CA ILE A 16 4.65 0.54 14.49
C ILE A 16 3.95 0.42 15.86
N GLY A 17 3.85 1.55 16.58
CA GLY A 17 3.15 1.58 17.87
C GLY A 17 1.68 1.18 17.75
N LEU A 18 1.02 1.56 16.65
CA LEU A 18 -0.39 1.21 16.42
C LEU A 18 -0.54 -0.28 16.15
N THR A 19 0.36 -0.87 15.36
CA THR A 19 0.43 -2.32 15.15
C THR A 19 0.57 -3.05 16.50
N ASN A 20 1.52 -2.63 17.35
CA ASN A 20 1.71 -3.23 18.67
C ASN A 20 0.49 -3.05 19.59
N LEU A 21 -0.17 -1.89 19.54
CA LEU A 21 -1.39 -1.64 20.30
C LEU A 21 -2.51 -2.61 19.90
N VAL A 22 -2.78 -2.71 18.59
CA VAL A 22 -3.81 -3.61 18.05
C VAL A 22 -3.46 -5.07 18.39
N TYR A 23 -2.18 -5.45 18.30
CA TYR A 23 -1.71 -6.77 18.72
C TYR A 23 -2.02 -7.04 20.20
N ARG A 24 -1.74 -6.09 21.10
CA ARG A 24 -2.04 -6.23 22.54
C ARG A 24 -3.53 -6.30 22.84
N LEU A 25 -4.35 -5.52 22.13
CA LEU A 25 -5.81 -5.59 22.24
C LEU A 25 -6.34 -6.97 21.80
N ASN A 26 -5.76 -7.56 20.74
CA ASN A 26 -6.05 -8.94 20.33
C ASN A 26 -5.63 -9.99 21.37
N HIS A 27 -4.79 -9.61 22.35
CA HIS A 27 -4.40 -10.44 23.49
C HIS A 27 -5.07 -10.01 24.80
N GLY A 28 -6.10 -9.15 24.73
CA GLY A 28 -6.90 -8.75 25.89
C GLY A 28 -6.23 -7.71 26.79
N LEU A 29 -5.22 -6.99 26.30
CA LEU A 29 -4.44 -6.02 27.06
C LEU A 29 -4.56 -4.61 26.46
N ASP A 30 -4.75 -3.63 27.33
CA ASP A 30 -4.67 -2.21 26.98
C ASP A 30 -3.20 -1.73 26.87
N PRO A 31 -2.93 -0.48 26.47
CA PRO A 31 -1.56 0.06 26.42
C PRO A 31 -0.79 -0.02 27.75
N GLY A 32 -1.49 0.05 28.89
CA GLY A 32 -0.95 -0.02 30.25
C GLY A 32 -0.81 -1.43 30.82
N ASN A 33 -1.03 -2.49 30.01
CA ASN A 33 -1.07 -3.90 30.44
C ASN A 33 -2.26 -4.26 31.35
N ASN A 34 -3.29 -3.42 31.43
CA ASN A 34 -4.51 -3.79 32.13
C ASN A 34 -5.36 -4.73 31.27
N PRO A 35 -5.98 -5.76 31.86
CA PRO A 35 -6.96 -6.58 31.16
C PRO A 35 -8.15 -5.73 30.68
N ILE A 36 -8.56 -5.90 29.42
CA ILE A 36 -9.76 -5.25 28.86
C ILE A 36 -11.01 -6.13 28.93
N GLY A 37 -10.91 -7.31 29.56
CA GLY A 37 -11.92 -8.36 29.49
C GLY A 37 -11.66 -9.28 28.30
N GLY A 38 -12.59 -9.35 27.35
CA GLY A 38 -12.44 -10.19 26.16
C GLY A 38 -11.43 -9.62 25.15
N PRO A 39 -10.57 -10.45 24.53
CA PRO A 39 -9.66 -9.98 23.48
C PRO A 39 -10.42 -9.54 22.23
N THR A 40 -9.83 -8.64 21.46
CA THR A 40 -10.29 -8.35 20.09
C THR A 40 -9.83 -9.45 19.12
N SER A 41 -10.25 -9.39 17.86
CA SER A 41 -9.88 -10.36 16.83
C SER A 41 -9.73 -9.69 15.47
N TRP A 42 -8.98 -8.59 15.43
CA TRP A 42 -8.72 -7.85 14.19
C TRP A 42 -7.55 -8.45 13.42
N ALA A 43 -7.63 -8.45 12.10
CA ALA A 43 -6.48 -8.76 11.24
C ALA A 43 -5.59 -7.51 11.11
N ILE A 44 -4.28 -7.67 11.31
CA ILE A 44 -3.34 -6.54 11.39
C ILE A 44 -2.57 -6.37 10.07
N GLY A 45 -3.07 -5.50 9.20
CA GLY A 45 -2.40 -5.11 7.95
C GLY A 45 -1.56 -3.85 8.09
N VAL A 46 -0.42 -3.77 7.41
CA VAL A 46 0.43 -2.57 7.39
C VAL A 46 0.80 -2.11 5.98
N GLY A 47 1.00 -0.80 5.82
CA GLY A 47 1.53 -0.24 4.57
C GLY A 47 3.05 -0.40 4.47
N VAL A 48 3.54 -0.66 3.25
CA VAL A 48 4.97 -0.65 2.91
C VAL A 48 5.20 -0.03 1.53
N ASN A 49 6.35 0.63 1.32
CA ASN A 49 6.66 1.28 0.06
C ASN A 49 7.92 0.71 -0.63
N PRO A 50 7.77 -0.13 -1.67
CA PRO A 50 8.88 -0.62 -2.49
C PRO A 50 9.72 0.48 -3.18
N GLY A 51 9.11 1.64 -3.44
CA GLY A 51 9.72 2.79 -4.11
C GLY A 51 10.12 3.92 -3.17
N ALA A 52 10.24 3.66 -1.86
CA ALA A 52 10.66 4.66 -0.89
C ALA A 52 12.01 5.28 -1.24
N VAL A 53 12.10 6.62 -1.12
CA VAL A 53 13.35 7.38 -1.33
C VAL A 53 14.45 6.92 -0.38
N GLU A 54 14.11 6.69 0.89
CA GLU A 54 14.99 6.10 1.91
C GLU A 54 14.64 4.61 2.12
N LEU A 55 14.95 3.76 1.13
CA LEU A 55 14.52 2.35 1.14
C LEU A 55 15.01 1.56 2.36
N ASP A 56 16.22 1.80 2.85
CA ASP A 56 16.74 1.09 4.04
C ASP A 56 15.99 1.47 5.32
N ARG A 57 15.58 2.74 5.44
CA ARG A 57 14.73 3.21 6.52
C ARG A 57 13.34 2.59 6.43
N GLU A 58 12.77 2.51 5.23
CA GLU A 58 11.47 1.86 5.01
C GLU A 58 11.51 0.38 5.40
N LEU A 59 12.56 -0.35 5.00
CA LEU A 59 12.73 -1.76 5.36
C LEU A 59 12.93 -1.97 6.86
N SER A 60 13.70 -1.11 7.52
CA SER A 60 13.84 -1.16 8.97
C SER A 60 12.49 -0.95 9.66
N ARG A 61 11.71 0.06 9.24
CA ARG A 61 10.36 0.30 9.78
C ARG A 61 9.39 -0.84 9.46
N PHE A 62 9.50 -1.44 8.28
CA PHE A 62 8.70 -2.60 7.91
C PHE A 62 9.00 -3.78 8.83
N HIS A 63 10.27 -4.08 9.08
CA HIS A 63 10.68 -5.09 10.05
C HIS A 63 10.07 -4.84 11.44
N TRP A 64 10.17 -3.61 11.95
CA TRP A 64 9.56 -3.27 13.24
C TRP A 64 8.04 -3.45 13.27
N LYS A 65 7.34 -3.21 12.16
CA LYS A 65 5.90 -3.49 12.04
C LYS A 65 5.63 -5.00 12.07
N VAL A 66 6.43 -5.81 11.40
CA VAL A 66 6.30 -7.28 11.45
C VAL A 66 6.51 -7.78 12.88
N ASP A 67 7.58 -7.35 13.53
CA ASP A 67 7.89 -7.71 14.92
C ASP A 67 6.81 -7.26 15.91
N ALA A 68 6.15 -6.12 15.64
CA ALA A 68 5.02 -5.62 16.43
C ALA A 68 3.72 -6.42 16.23
N GLY A 69 3.68 -7.39 15.32
CA GLY A 69 2.54 -8.28 15.11
C GLY A 69 1.76 -8.03 13.82
N ALA A 70 2.33 -7.38 12.80
CA ALA A 70 1.69 -7.29 11.49
C ALA A 70 1.54 -8.69 10.85
N GLU A 71 0.36 -8.96 10.30
CA GLU A 71 -0.01 -10.25 9.69
C GLU A 71 0.08 -10.24 8.17
N PHE A 72 -0.02 -9.07 7.54
CA PHE A 72 0.18 -8.89 6.10
C PHE A 72 0.60 -7.45 5.78
N ALA A 73 1.16 -7.24 4.58
CA ALA A 73 1.54 -5.92 4.11
C ALA A 73 0.82 -5.57 2.81
N VAL A 74 0.46 -4.30 2.64
CA VAL A 74 -0.05 -3.74 1.39
C VAL A 74 0.95 -2.73 0.85
N THR A 75 1.36 -2.90 -0.40
CA THR A 75 2.33 -1.97 -1.00
C THR A 75 1.66 -0.67 -1.44
N GLN A 76 2.45 0.40 -1.52
CA GLN A 76 2.14 1.53 -2.39
C GLN A 76 1.97 1.08 -3.86
N PRO A 77 1.31 1.86 -4.73
CA PRO A 77 1.05 1.44 -6.10
C PRO A 77 2.33 1.12 -6.87
N VAL A 78 2.33 -0.03 -7.53
CA VAL A 78 3.47 -0.52 -8.30
C VAL A 78 3.29 -0.19 -9.78
N PHE A 79 4.18 0.65 -10.31
CA PHE A 79 4.30 0.93 -11.75
C PHE A 79 5.60 0.38 -12.37
N ASP A 80 6.49 -0.18 -11.55
CA ASP A 80 7.73 -0.85 -11.97
C ASP A 80 7.82 -2.23 -11.30
N VAL A 81 7.69 -3.28 -12.12
CA VAL A 81 7.74 -4.68 -11.65
C VAL A 81 9.11 -5.03 -11.10
N ARG A 82 10.20 -4.50 -11.68
CA ARG A 82 11.57 -4.81 -11.23
C ARG A 82 11.82 -4.22 -9.85
N GLN A 83 11.26 -3.04 -9.57
CA GLN A 83 11.30 -2.43 -8.24
C GLN A 83 10.61 -3.33 -7.22
N LEU A 84 9.41 -3.82 -7.52
CA LEU A 84 8.69 -4.75 -6.65
C LEU A 84 9.48 -6.05 -6.44
N GLU A 85 9.99 -6.68 -7.50
CA GLU A 85 10.77 -7.92 -7.39
C GLU A 85 12.03 -7.76 -6.53
N SER A 86 12.74 -6.64 -6.70
CA SER A 86 13.90 -6.30 -5.88
C SER A 86 13.51 -6.15 -4.41
N PHE A 87 12.41 -5.43 -4.14
CA PHE A 87 11.88 -5.27 -2.79
C PHE A 87 11.50 -6.62 -2.16
N LEU A 88 10.76 -7.47 -2.89
CA LEU A 88 10.32 -8.79 -2.39
C LEU A 88 11.51 -9.65 -1.94
N LYS A 89 12.62 -9.64 -2.69
CA LYS A 89 13.86 -10.35 -2.28
C LYS A 89 14.44 -9.83 -0.96
N ARG A 90 14.30 -8.53 -0.68
CA ARG A 90 14.81 -7.92 0.57
C ARG A 90 13.91 -8.22 1.77
N VAL A 91 12.63 -8.53 1.55
CA VAL A 91 11.65 -8.81 2.61
C VAL A 91 11.29 -10.29 2.78
N ASP A 92 11.86 -11.17 1.97
CA ASP A 92 11.57 -12.61 1.96
C ASP A 92 11.72 -13.28 3.34
N ALA A 93 12.67 -12.78 4.16
CA ALA A 93 12.91 -13.30 5.51
C ALA A 93 11.74 -13.09 6.48
N TYR A 94 10.86 -12.10 6.26
CA TYR A 94 9.78 -11.75 7.20
C TYR A 94 8.54 -12.63 7.05
N ARG A 95 8.41 -13.37 5.93
CA ARG A 95 7.40 -14.42 5.70
C ARG A 95 5.92 -14.05 5.88
N ILE A 96 5.56 -12.77 5.99
CA ILE A 96 4.15 -12.34 5.95
C ILE A 96 3.69 -12.11 4.51
N PRO A 97 2.41 -12.39 4.18
CA PRO A 97 1.85 -12.11 2.86
C PRO A 97 2.01 -10.65 2.43
N ILE A 98 2.46 -10.45 1.19
CA ILE A 98 2.51 -9.14 0.53
C ILE A 98 1.36 -9.05 -0.47
N VAL A 99 0.60 -7.96 -0.36
CA VAL A 99 -0.48 -7.57 -1.26
C VAL A 99 -0.01 -6.38 -2.10
N ALA A 100 0.13 -6.57 -3.41
CA ALA A 100 0.56 -5.48 -4.29
C ALA A 100 -0.58 -4.48 -4.53
N GLY A 101 -0.32 -3.19 -4.29
CA GLY A 101 -1.21 -2.11 -4.67
C GLY A 101 -1.16 -1.84 -6.18
N ILE A 102 -2.31 -1.80 -6.84
CA ILE A 102 -2.45 -1.53 -8.28
C ILE A 102 -3.48 -0.41 -8.48
N TRP A 103 -3.07 0.70 -9.08
CA TRP A 103 -3.91 1.89 -9.21
C TRP A 103 -4.12 2.25 -10.68
N PRO A 104 -5.36 2.15 -11.20
CA PRO A 104 -5.69 2.64 -12.53
C PRO A 104 -5.46 4.16 -12.64
N LEU A 105 -4.76 4.57 -13.68
CA LEU A 105 -4.55 5.99 -13.98
C LEU A 105 -5.79 6.53 -14.71
N VAL A 106 -6.29 7.70 -14.29
CA VAL A 106 -7.52 8.27 -14.87
C VAL A 106 -7.29 9.36 -15.91
N SER A 107 -6.08 9.91 -15.95
CA SER A 107 -5.66 10.97 -16.89
C SER A 107 -4.15 11.15 -16.82
N LEU A 108 -3.57 11.88 -17.80
CA LEU A 108 -2.15 12.28 -17.73
C LEU A 108 -1.86 13.07 -16.46
N ARG A 109 -2.70 14.06 -16.12
CA ARG A 109 -2.53 14.88 -14.92
C ARG A 109 -2.51 14.05 -13.63
N ASN A 110 -3.33 13.01 -13.56
CA ASN A 110 -3.31 12.09 -12.43
C ASN A 110 -2.00 11.29 -12.36
N ALA A 111 -1.48 10.82 -13.50
CA ALA A 111 -0.20 10.13 -13.55
C ALA A 111 0.97 11.06 -13.13
N GLU A 112 0.98 12.30 -13.61
CA GLU A 112 1.99 13.30 -13.23
C GLU A 112 1.91 13.67 -11.75
N PHE A 113 0.70 13.77 -11.18
CA PHE A 113 0.53 13.98 -9.75
C PHE A 113 1.12 12.81 -8.94
N LEU A 114 0.84 11.56 -9.33
CA LEU A 114 1.44 10.40 -8.67
C LEU A 114 2.97 10.39 -8.78
N ALA A 115 3.51 10.78 -9.93
CA ALA A 115 4.95 10.79 -10.19
C ALA A 115 5.72 11.86 -9.39
N ASN A 116 5.10 13.03 -9.16
CA ASN A 116 5.80 14.20 -8.64
C ASN A 116 5.38 14.57 -7.21
N GLU A 117 4.12 14.33 -6.85
CA GLU A 117 3.52 14.87 -5.61
C GLU A 117 3.26 13.78 -4.57
N VAL A 118 3.38 12.49 -4.92
CA VAL A 118 3.16 11.38 -3.98
C VAL A 118 4.51 10.76 -3.59
N PRO A 119 5.00 11.01 -2.35
CA PRO A 119 6.30 10.54 -1.92
C PRO A 119 6.47 9.02 -2.05
N GLY A 120 7.53 8.64 -2.77
CA GLY A 120 7.92 7.24 -2.98
C GLY A 120 7.01 6.46 -3.92
N VAL A 121 6.13 7.11 -4.69
CA VAL A 121 5.54 6.50 -5.88
C VAL A 121 6.43 6.85 -7.07
N VAL A 122 6.93 5.83 -7.76
CA VAL A 122 7.74 6.01 -8.96
C VAL A 122 6.90 5.60 -10.17
N VAL A 123 6.60 6.55 -11.04
CA VAL A 123 5.93 6.30 -12.32
C VAL A 123 6.98 6.37 -13.44
N PRO A 124 7.28 5.27 -14.14
CA PRO A 124 8.26 5.28 -15.23
C PRO A 124 7.89 6.28 -16.33
N ALA A 125 8.89 6.88 -16.98
CA ALA A 125 8.68 7.83 -18.07
C ALA A 125 7.85 7.24 -19.21
N GLU A 126 8.02 5.94 -19.51
CA GLU A 126 7.22 5.22 -20.50
C GLU A 126 5.72 5.23 -20.16
N VAL A 127 5.35 5.07 -18.88
CA VAL A 127 3.96 5.15 -18.42
C VAL A 127 3.40 6.55 -18.64
N LEU A 128 4.16 7.60 -18.32
CA LEU A 128 3.76 8.99 -18.57
C LEU A 128 3.58 9.28 -20.06
N ASP A 129 4.48 8.77 -20.92
CA ASP A 129 4.40 8.94 -22.36
C ASP A 129 3.19 8.23 -22.97
N ARG A 130 2.87 7.02 -22.49
CA ARG A 130 1.64 6.31 -22.89
C ARG A 130 0.40 7.10 -22.51
N MET A 131 0.35 7.59 -21.27
CA MET A 131 -0.76 8.42 -20.80
C MET A 131 -0.90 9.72 -21.59
N ARG A 132 0.21 10.35 -22.00
CA ARG A 132 0.20 11.56 -22.84
C ARG A 132 -0.42 11.28 -24.21
N ARG A 133 0.04 10.25 -24.91
CA ARG A 133 -0.52 9.86 -26.22
C ARG A 133 -2.00 9.47 -26.17
N ALA A 134 -2.43 8.88 -25.05
CA ALA A 134 -3.83 8.54 -24.83
C ALA A 134 -4.66 9.78 -24.53
N GLN A 135 -4.13 10.71 -23.73
CA GLN A 135 -4.79 11.98 -23.39
C GLN A 135 -5.04 12.86 -24.62
N ASP A 136 -4.13 12.86 -25.60
CA ASP A 136 -4.31 13.57 -26.88
C ASP A 136 -5.51 13.07 -27.69
N LYS A 137 -5.97 11.84 -27.43
CA LYS A 137 -7.15 11.22 -28.06
C LYS A 137 -8.45 11.44 -27.29
N GLY A 138 -8.38 12.04 -26.10
CA GLY A 138 -9.54 12.33 -25.26
C GLY A 138 -9.51 11.65 -23.88
N LYS A 139 -10.51 11.99 -23.05
CA LYS A 139 -10.59 11.52 -21.66
C LYS A 139 -10.89 10.02 -21.57
N GLU A 140 -11.78 9.49 -22.41
CA GLU A 140 -12.06 8.04 -22.41
C GLU A 140 -10.82 7.23 -22.81
N ALA A 141 -10.06 7.69 -23.80
CA ALA A 141 -8.82 7.03 -24.23
C ALA A 141 -7.76 7.03 -23.12
N ALA A 142 -7.61 8.14 -22.39
CA ALA A 142 -6.69 8.21 -21.24
C ALA A 142 -7.07 7.24 -20.12
N LEU A 143 -8.37 7.16 -19.79
CA LEU A 143 -8.86 6.21 -18.79
C LEU A 143 -8.63 4.76 -19.23
N ALA A 144 -8.97 4.42 -20.48
CA ALA A 144 -8.77 3.08 -21.02
C ALA A 144 -7.30 2.66 -21.01
N GLU A 145 -6.38 3.57 -21.37
CA GLU A 145 -4.94 3.29 -21.30
C GLU A 145 -4.46 3.11 -19.86
N GLY A 146 -4.95 3.91 -18.90
CA GLY A 146 -4.59 3.75 -17.50
C GLY A 146 -5.11 2.46 -16.86
N VAL A 147 -6.31 2.00 -17.24
CA VAL A 147 -6.83 0.67 -16.88
C VAL A 147 -5.97 -0.43 -17.51
N LYS A 148 -5.59 -0.28 -18.78
CA LYS A 148 -4.72 -1.22 -19.48
C LYS A 148 -3.36 -1.34 -18.79
N ILE A 149 -2.74 -0.23 -18.40
CA ILE A 149 -1.47 -0.21 -17.64
C ILE A 149 -1.63 -0.95 -16.30
N ALA A 150 -2.70 -0.67 -15.55
CA ALA A 150 -2.99 -1.38 -14.30
C ALA A 150 -3.18 -2.89 -14.50
N ARG A 151 -3.88 -3.29 -15.57
CA ARG A 151 -4.05 -4.69 -15.95
C ARG A 151 -2.73 -5.36 -16.30
N GLU A 152 -1.87 -4.70 -17.07
CA GLU A 152 -0.53 -5.20 -17.40
C GLU A 152 0.31 -5.40 -16.14
N MET A 153 0.25 -4.47 -15.18
CA MET A 153 0.93 -4.61 -13.89
C MET A 153 0.36 -5.78 -13.09
N PHE A 154 -0.97 -5.89 -12.97
CA PHE A 154 -1.63 -7.03 -12.32
C PHE A 154 -1.15 -8.37 -12.89
N GLN A 155 -1.15 -8.53 -14.22
CA GLN A 155 -0.72 -9.78 -14.86
C GLN A 155 0.74 -10.11 -14.58
N GLN A 156 1.61 -9.10 -14.51
CA GLN A 156 3.04 -9.30 -14.26
C GLN A 156 3.34 -9.63 -12.79
N VAL A 157 2.63 -9.03 -11.83
CA VAL A 157 2.95 -9.19 -10.41
C VAL A 157 2.22 -10.34 -9.72
N LYS A 158 1.04 -10.76 -10.21
CA LYS A 158 0.15 -11.72 -9.53
C LYS A 158 0.79 -13.08 -9.17
N GLY A 159 1.87 -13.48 -9.86
CA GLY A 159 2.59 -14.73 -9.57
C GLY A 159 3.64 -14.60 -8.47
N SER A 160 4.02 -13.37 -8.11
CA SER A 160 5.10 -13.06 -7.17
C SER A 160 4.60 -12.57 -5.80
N VAL A 161 3.31 -12.29 -5.67
CA VAL A 161 2.67 -11.76 -4.46
C VAL A 161 1.50 -12.63 -4.03
N GLN A 162 1.12 -12.54 -2.75
CA GLN A 162 0.05 -13.37 -2.17
C GLN A 162 -1.33 -12.75 -2.37
N GLY A 163 -1.40 -11.49 -2.80
CA GLY A 163 -2.65 -10.83 -3.18
C GLY A 163 -2.41 -9.55 -3.97
N VAL A 164 -3.47 -9.00 -4.52
CA VAL A 164 -3.47 -7.70 -5.21
C VAL A 164 -4.64 -6.86 -4.72
N GLN A 165 -4.37 -5.59 -4.39
CA GLN A 165 -5.37 -4.59 -4.03
C GLN A 165 -5.48 -3.59 -5.19
N VAL A 166 -6.63 -3.55 -5.87
CA VAL A 166 -6.90 -2.56 -6.91
C VAL A 166 -7.68 -1.39 -6.32
N SER A 167 -7.24 -0.15 -6.56
CA SER A 167 -7.97 1.03 -6.11
C SER A 167 -9.13 1.37 -7.05
N ALA A 168 -10.24 1.85 -6.48
CA ALA A 168 -11.39 2.36 -7.23
C ALA A 168 -11.27 3.88 -7.37
N PRO A 169 -10.76 4.42 -8.50
CA PRO A 169 -10.51 5.84 -8.62
C PRO A 169 -11.81 6.64 -8.57
N PHE A 170 -11.91 7.55 -7.60
CA PHE A 170 -13.11 8.32 -7.28
C PHE A 170 -14.34 7.45 -6.93
N GLY A 171 -14.12 6.27 -6.35
CA GLY A 171 -15.19 5.34 -5.97
C GLY A 171 -15.81 4.57 -7.14
N ARG A 172 -15.25 4.69 -8.35
CA ARG A 172 -15.69 3.95 -9.54
C ARG A 172 -15.18 2.51 -9.50
N VAL A 173 -15.97 1.63 -8.91
CA VAL A 173 -15.64 0.20 -8.72
C VAL A 173 -15.56 -0.52 -10.07
N GLU A 174 -16.39 -0.14 -11.04
CA GLU A 174 -16.40 -0.67 -12.40
C GLU A 174 -15.03 -0.53 -13.07
N VAL A 175 -14.38 0.62 -12.92
CA VAL A 175 -13.03 0.87 -13.46
C VAL A 175 -11.99 -0.03 -12.80
N ALA A 176 -12.12 -0.30 -11.49
CA ALA A 176 -11.23 -1.23 -10.80
C ALA A 176 -11.44 -2.68 -11.25
N LEU A 177 -12.70 -3.09 -11.49
CA LEU A 177 -13.02 -4.43 -11.95
C LEU A 177 -12.48 -4.70 -13.37
N GLU A 178 -12.44 -3.69 -14.24
CA GLU A 178 -11.81 -3.78 -15.56
C GLU A 178 -10.29 -4.07 -15.50
N VAL A 179 -9.64 -4.02 -14.35
CA VAL A 179 -8.24 -4.47 -14.22
C VAL A 179 -8.13 -5.99 -14.28
N PHE A 180 -9.15 -6.71 -13.82
CA PHE A 180 -9.04 -8.16 -13.58
C PHE A 180 -9.33 -9.03 -14.79
N GLY A 181 -10.17 -8.60 -15.73
CA GLY A 181 -10.72 -9.56 -16.71
C GLY A 181 -12.05 -9.12 -17.23
#